data_AF-A0A962SZ86-F1
#
_entry.id   AF-A0A962SZ86-F1
#
_cell.length_a   1.000
_cell.length_b   1.000
_cell.length_c   1.000
_cell.angle_alpha   90.00
_cell.angle_beta   90.00
_cell.angle_gamma   90.00
#
_symmetry.space_group_name_H-M   'P 1'
#
loop_
_entity.id
_entity.type
_entity.pdbx_description
1 polymer ?
#
loop_
_entity_poly.entity_id
_entity_poly.type
_entity_poly.pdbx_seq_one_letter_code
_entity_poly.pdbx_strand_id
1 'polypeptide(L)' 'RDCAAVYCQAIGGSAIRQLLAVGVQPIRVEENVPVERLLNEAQAALKAGTAPWLPGVRRRRNDDPHRFEAMEAEGWQE' A
#
# COMPACT_ATOMS: atom_id res chain seq x y z
N ARG A 1 -7.40 4.18 -7.01
CA ARG A 1 -6.08 3.62 -7.42
C ARG A 1 -5.31 3.41 -6.11
N ASP A 2 -5.42 2.23 -5.50
CA ASP A 2 -5.36 2.09 -4.03
C ASP A 2 -4.35 1.05 -3.53
N CYS A 3 -3.26 0.82 -4.25
CA CYS A 3 -2.29 -0.20 -3.89
C CYS A 3 -1.09 0.36 -3.09
N ALA A 4 -0.77 -0.32 -1.98
CA ALA A 4 0.40 -0.02 -1.16
C ALA A 4 1.70 -0.57 -1.78
N ALA A 5 1.62 -1.78 -2.31
CA ALA A 5 2.72 -2.56 -2.85
C ALA A 5 2.26 -3.45 -4.01
N VAL A 6 3.22 -3.91 -4.81
CA VAL A 6 3.02 -4.86 -5.91
C VAL A 6 4.08 -5.96 -5.76
N TYR A 7 3.64 -7.21 -5.68
CA TYR A 7 4.52 -8.38 -5.63
C TYR A 7 4.74 -8.89 -7.06
N CYS A 8 5.99 -9.03 -7.50
CA CYS A 8 6.33 -9.39 -8.88
C CYS A 8 7.59 -10.25 -8.96
N GLN A 9 7.60 -11.26 -9.84
CA GLN A 9 8.81 -12.07 -10.10
C GLN A 9 9.84 -11.29 -10.93
N ALA A 10 9.36 -10.54 -11.92
CA ALA A 10 10.17 -9.71 -12.78
C ALA A 10 9.50 -8.34 -13.00
N ILE A 11 10.33 -7.30 -13.02
CA ILE A 11 9.90 -5.93 -13.29
C ILE A 11 11.05 -5.15 -13.94
N GLY A 12 10.74 -4.35 -14.97
CA GLY A 12 11.71 -3.48 -15.63
C GLY A 12 12.06 -2.25 -14.79
N GLY A 13 13.27 -1.71 -14.98
CA GLY A 13 13.74 -0.55 -14.21
C GLY A 13 12.88 0.71 -14.39
N SER A 14 12.28 0.92 -15.56
CA SER A 14 11.34 2.03 -15.80
C SER A 14 10.06 1.87 -14.96
N ALA A 15 9.50 0.67 -14.90
CA ALA A 15 8.31 0.37 -14.12
C ALA A 15 8.55 0.53 -12.60
N ILE A 16 9.72 0.13 -12.09
CA ILE A 16 10.11 0.40 -10.70
C ILE A 16 10.03 1.91 -10.40
N ARG A 17 10.66 2.73 -11.25
CA ARG A 17 10.67 4.20 -11.04
C ARG A 17 9.25 4.79 -11.07
N GLN A 18 8.41 4.31 -11.99
CA GLN A 18 7.02 4.77 -12.09
C GLN A 18 6.18 4.38 -10.87
N LEU A 19 6.33 3.16 -10.35
CA LEU A 19 5.64 2.71 -9.13
C LEU A 19 6.07 3.54 -7.92
N LEU A 20 7.37 3.75 -7.75
CA LEU A 20 7.91 4.56 -6.66
C LEU A 20 7.43 6.02 -6.73
N ALA A 21 7.32 6.59 -7.94
CA ALA A 21 6.83 7.96 -8.14
C ALA A 21 5.37 8.14 -7.67
N VAL A 22 4.56 7.09 -7.71
CA VAL A 22 3.18 7.09 -7.17
C VAL A 22 3.08 6.50 -5.76
N GLY A 23 4.22 6.23 -5.12
CA GLY A 23 4.33 5.72 -3.75
C GLY A 23 4.08 4.22 -3.59
N VAL A 24 3.93 3.46 -4.67
CA VAL A 24 3.72 2.00 -4.66
C VAL A 24 5.07 1.29 -4.54
N GLN A 25 5.19 0.38 -3.58
CA GLN A 25 6.41 -0.40 -3.37
C GLN A 25 6.44 -1.69 -4.20
N PRO A 26 7.37 -1.85 -5.16
CA PRO A 26 7.59 -3.12 -5.82
C PRO A 26 8.36 -4.09 -4.90
N ILE A 27 7.89 -5.34 -4.80
CA ILE A 27 8.49 -6.38 -3.98
C ILE A 27 8.80 -7.57 -4.88
N ARG A 28 10.08 -7.94 -4.93
CA ARG A 28 10.49 -9.12 -5.70
C ARG A 28 10.09 -10.39 -4.98
N VAL A 29 9.51 -11.34 -5.70
CA VAL A 29 9.18 -12.66 -5.20
C VAL A 29 9.93 -13.72 -6.00
N GLU A 30 10.23 -14.83 -5.34
CA GLU A 30 10.81 -16.00 -5.99
C GLU A 30 9.81 -16.64 -6.96
N GLU A 31 10.35 -17.43 -7.90
CA GLU A 31 9.51 -18.19 -8.84
C GLU A 31 8.73 -19.29 -8.11
N ASN A 32 7.53 -19.62 -8.62
CA ASN A 32 6.65 -20.67 -8.09
C ASN A 32 6.18 -20.48 -6.64
N VAL A 33 6.31 -19.29 -6.06
CA VAL A 33 5.72 -18.99 -4.75
C VAL A 33 4.20 -18.84 -4.88
N PRO A 34 3.40 -19.64 -4.15
CA PRO A 34 1.94 -19.51 -4.17
C PRO A 34 1.48 -18.15 -3.65
N VAL A 35 0.47 -17.57 -4.29
CA VAL A 35 -0.12 -16.29 -3.87
C VAL A 35 -0.62 -16.37 -2.42
N GLU A 36 -1.18 -17.52 -2.01
CA GLU A 36 -1.65 -17.75 -0.64
C GLU A 36 -0.53 -17.60 0.41
N ARG A 37 0.68 -18.08 0.10
CA ARG A 37 1.86 -17.90 0.96
C ARG A 37 2.22 -16.43 1.07
N LEU A 38 2.29 -15.72 -0.05
CA LEU A 38 2.59 -14.28 -0.08
C LEU A 38 1.56 -13.46 0.71
N LEU A 39 0.28 -13.81 0.61
CA LEU A 39 -0.79 -13.18 1.37
C LEU A 39 -0.64 -13.44 2.87
N ASN A 40 -0.37 -14.68 3.28
CA ASN A 40 -0.16 -15.02 4.69
C ASN A 40 1.04 -14.27 5.28
N GLU A 41 2.16 -14.22 4.57
CA GLU A 41 3.36 -13.48 4.98
C GLU A 41 3.10 -11.97 5.06
N ALA A 42 2.40 -11.40 4.08
CA ALA A 42 2.01 -10.00 4.10
C ALA A 42 1.08 -9.66 5.29
N GLN A 43 0.09 -10.50 5.56
CA GLN A 43 -0.81 -10.34 6.70
C GLN A 43 -0.08 -10.46 8.05
N ALA A 44 0.86 -11.40 8.18
CA ALA A 44 1.68 -11.54 9.37
C ALA A 44 2.56 -10.29 9.59
N ALA A 45 3.24 -9.80 8.55
CA ALA A 45 4.05 -8.59 8.61
C ALA A 45 3.20 -7.33 8.92
N LEU A 46 1.97 -7.27 8.43
CA LEU A 46 1.02 -6.20 8.76
C LEU A 46 0.66 -6.22 10.25
N LYS A 47 0.30 -7.38 10.79
CA LYS A 47 -0.02 -7.55 12.22
C LYS A 47 1.18 -7.21 13.11
N ALA A 48 2.39 -7.56 12.68
CA ALA A 48 3.63 -7.23 13.38
C ALA A 48 4.09 -5.77 13.17
N GLY A 49 3.47 -5.02 12.24
CA GLY A 49 3.91 -3.68 11.87
C GLY A 49 5.25 -3.62 11.12
N THR A 50 5.75 -4.75 10.64
CA THR A 50 7.07 -4.89 9.98
C THR A 50 6.98 -4.90 8.45
N ALA A 51 5.78 -4.77 7.88
CA ALA A 51 5.61 -4.74 6.43
C ALA A 51 6.41 -3.57 5.80
N PRO A 52 7.30 -3.83 4.82
CA PRO A 52 8.25 -2.83 4.31
C PRO A 52 7.58 -1.65 3.60
N TRP A 53 6.36 -1.84 3.12
CA TRP A 53 5.56 -0.82 2.44
C TRP A 53 4.66 -0.01 3.40
N LEU A 54 4.55 -0.42 4.66
CA LEU A 54 3.71 0.24 5.66
C LEU A 54 4.06 1.73 5.89
N PRO A 55 5.34 2.15 5.93
CA PRO A 55 5.69 3.56 6.06
C PRO A 55 5.16 4.42 4.89
N GLY A 56 5.15 3.87 3.67
CA GLY A 56 4.64 4.55 2.48
C GLY A 56 3.12 4.71 2.48
N VAL A 57 2.39 3.78 3.10
CA VAL A 57 0.93 3.88 3.29
C VAL A 57 0.60 4.98 4.29
N ARG A 58 1.33 5.06 5.41
CA ARG A 58 1.12 6.11 6.43
C ARG A 58 1.29 7.50 5.82
N ARG A 59 2.34 7.72 5.02
CA ARG A 59 2.56 8.99 4.30
C ARG A 59 1.47 9.34 3.28
N ARG A 60 0.81 8.34 2.68
CA ARG A 60 -0.27 8.55 1.70
C ARG A 60 -1.63 8.72 2.34
N ARG A 61 -1.80 8.31 3.59
CA ARG A 61 -2.97 8.70 4.36
C ARG A 61 -2.89 10.21 4.54
N ASN A 62 -3.92 10.93 4.10
CA ASN A 62 -4.07 12.33 4.48
C ASN A 62 -4.28 12.31 6.01
N ASP A 63 -3.20 12.53 6.75
CA ASP A 63 -3.19 12.60 8.21
C ASP A 63 -3.76 13.93 8.70
N ASP A 64 -4.40 14.70 7.81
CA ASP A 64 -5.23 15.84 8.19
C ASP A 64 -6.22 15.40 9.28
N PRO A 65 -6.04 15.89 10.53
CA PRO A 65 -6.93 15.58 11.64
C PRO A 65 -8.37 16.06 11.38
N HIS A 66 -8.52 17.05 10.50
CA HIS A 66 -9.75 17.75 10.18
C HIS A 66 -10.43 17.20 8.91
N ARG A 67 -9.92 16.12 8.29
CA ARG A 67 -10.54 15.54 7.07
C ARG A 67 -11.97 15.05 7.25
N PHE A 68 -12.38 14.81 8.50
CA PHE A 68 -13.75 14.45 8.86
C PHE A 68 -14.62 15.68 9.19
N GLU A 69 -14.03 16.86 9.43
CA GLU A 69 -14.77 18.10 9.69
C GLU A 69 -15.44 18.63 8.42
N ALA A 70 -14.85 18.41 7.25
CA ALA A 70 -15.49 18.70 5.97
C ALA A 70 -16.78 17.85 5.79
N MET A 71 -16.77 16.60 6.25
CA MET A 71 -17.95 15.72 6.25
C MET A 71 -18.98 16.13 7.32
N GLU A 72 -18.54 16.68 8.45
CA GLU A 72 -19.42 17.21 9.50
C GLU A 72 -20.13 18.50 9.06
N ALA A 73 -19.41 19.39 8.37
CA ALA A 73 -19.93 20.64 7.82
C ALA A 73 -20.93 20.42 6.67
N GLU A 74 -20.81 19.30 5.94
CA GLU A 74 -21.73 18.94 4.86
C GLU A 74 -23.08 18.40 5.36
N GLY A 75 -23.26 18.19 6.67
CA GLY A 75 -24.54 17.98 7.36
C GLY A 75 -25.58 17.15 6.59
N TRP A 76 -25.72 15.85 6.92
CA TRP A 76 -26.68 14.92 6.30
C TRP A 76 -28.00 15.60 5.90
N GLN A 77 -28.19 15.85 4.60
CA GLN A 77 -29.49 16.23 4.06
C GLN A 77 -30.33 14.96 3.92
N GLU A 78 -31.46 14.95 4.61
CA GLU A 78 -32.43 13.85 4.65
C GLU A 78 -33.18 13.68 3.33
#